data_AF-A0A7X4H3H1-F1
#
_entry.id   AF-A0A7X4H3H1-F1
#
_cell.length_a   1.000
_cell.length_b   1.000
_cell.length_c   1.000
_cell.angle_alpha   90.00
_cell.angle_beta   90.00
_cell.angle_gamma   90.00
#
_symmetry.space_group_name_H-M   'P 1'
#
loop_
_entity.id
_entity.type
_entity.pdbx_description
1 polymer ?
#
loop_
_entity_poly.entity_id
_entity_poly.type
_entity_poly.pdbx_seq_one_letter_code
_entity_poly.pdbx_strand_id
1 'polypeptide(L)'
;MLSSYPWWWLALPLLLLPIWWHRQKRQRLKAEPLATARFLPSAPPEQLRVWQWRDKLLLLVRCLLLVTLIAWLAATIFPWRGDTVLVDAGADKAWAEQQISAAGFTAAARIDLPPNPLAWLRANERDWRPTARLLIVARADQIAMPARVPQFSHQLELRTANAPAAPFTPTTSAAPVMPAVPPAAPLTATTHHIVLAAPAARTPAWQSLFAAFDVAGKAAIRHQLATEPDAGTTLIVWDTPATAPPANWYAPHWWIAPSAAATAGANATGTAAASAGFPELASATRLTINGIALRYADSPHGRLWTSDAFPARDADTARALYEAWQLLSAAPAPAYATPSQTFSPARSALPAITHAKPAYWLALTLLALFILERTLTHARRN
;
A
#
# COMPACT_ATOMS: atom_id res chain seq x y z
N MET A 1 14.14 20.64 18.40
CA MET A 1 14.02 21.35 17.12
C MET A 1 12.57 21.74 16.95
N LEU A 2 12.22 23.02 17.06
CA LEU A 2 10.86 23.49 16.82
C LEU A 2 10.55 23.26 15.34
N SER A 3 9.61 22.37 15.06
CA SER A 3 9.11 22.10 13.72
C SER A 3 8.57 23.42 13.14
N SER A 4 9.26 24.01 12.18
CA SER A 4 8.85 25.22 11.44
C SER A 4 7.71 24.94 10.45
N TYR A 5 7.17 23.72 10.46
CA TYR A 5 6.07 23.24 9.62
C TYR A 5 4.79 24.10 9.68
N PRO A 6 4.34 24.65 10.83
CA PRO A 6 3.12 25.47 10.85
C PRO A 6 3.32 26.87 10.25
N TRP A 7 4.57 27.34 10.08
CA TRP A 7 4.85 28.68 9.53
C TRP A 7 4.76 28.73 8.00
N TRP A 8 4.77 27.59 7.30
CA TRP A 8 4.58 27.54 5.85
C TRP A 8 3.21 28.08 5.43
N TRP A 9 2.18 27.90 6.26
CA TRP A 9 0.85 28.45 6.00
C TRP A 9 0.84 29.99 5.95
N LEU A 10 1.81 30.66 6.59
CA LEU A 10 1.97 32.12 6.48
C LEU A 10 2.54 32.56 5.13
N ALA A 11 3.09 31.66 4.31
CA ALA A 11 3.54 31.98 2.95
C ALA A 11 2.36 32.23 1.98
N LEU A 12 1.21 31.59 2.24
CA LEU A 12 -0.02 31.75 1.45
C LEU A 12 -0.57 33.19 1.46
N PRO A 13 -0.77 33.85 2.62
CA PRO A 13 -1.16 35.26 2.64
C PRO A 13 -0.06 36.18 2.09
N LEU A 14 1.23 35.79 2.20
CA LEU A 14 2.33 36.56 1.62
C LEU A 14 2.22 36.63 0.08
N LEU A 15 1.80 35.55 -0.59
CA LEU A 15 1.53 35.52 -2.04
C LEU A 15 0.43 36.49 -2.48
N LEU A 16 -0.50 36.83 -1.60
CA LEU A 16 -1.58 37.79 -1.89
C LEU A 16 -1.14 39.24 -1.72
N LEU A 17 -0.03 39.48 -1.01
CA LEU A 17 0.45 40.83 -0.68
C LEU A 17 0.85 41.64 -1.93
N PRO A 18 1.56 41.11 -2.94
CA PRO A 18 1.83 41.84 -4.19
C PRO A 18 0.54 42.24 -4.92
N ILE A 19 -0.46 41.36 -4.91
CA ILE A 19 -1.76 41.61 -5.54
C ILE A 19 -2.48 42.72 -4.78
N TRP A 20 -2.54 42.64 -3.45
CA TRP A 20 -3.21 43.62 -2.61
C TRP A 20 -2.52 44.99 -2.66
N TRP A 21 -1.18 45.03 -2.58
CA TRP A 21 -0.40 46.25 -2.73
C TRP A 21 -0.57 46.88 -4.12
N HIS A 22 -0.63 46.04 -5.18
CA HIS A 22 -0.90 46.52 -6.53
C HIS A 22 -2.30 47.15 -6.65
N ARG A 23 -3.30 46.57 -5.96
CA ARG A 23 -4.65 47.13 -5.87
C ARG A 23 -4.67 48.47 -5.11
N GLN A 24 -4.00 48.57 -3.97
CA GLN A 24 -4.05 49.76 -3.10
C GLN A 24 -3.36 50.98 -3.74
N LYS A 25 -2.21 50.79 -4.41
CA LYS A 25 -1.41 51.89 -4.98
C LYS A 25 -2.08 52.62 -6.16
N ARG A 26 -3.21 52.13 -6.67
CA ARG A 26 -3.87 52.66 -7.87
C ARG A 26 -5.38 52.90 -7.74
N GLN A 27 -5.86 53.08 -6.51
CA GLN A 27 -7.08 53.86 -6.27
C GLN A 27 -6.93 55.35 -6.65
N ARG A 28 -5.96 55.71 -7.51
CA ARG A 28 -5.80 57.08 -8.01
C ARG A 28 -6.94 57.34 -9.00
N LEU A 29 -7.86 58.18 -8.56
CA LEU A 29 -9.02 58.67 -9.29
C LEU A 29 -8.57 59.26 -10.62
N LYS A 30 -8.87 58.58 -11.73
CA LYS A 30 -8.77 59.18 -13.06
C LYS A 30 -10.03 60.02 -13.24
N ALA A 31 -9.91 61.32 -13.03
CA ALA A 31 -10.95 62.27 -13.41
C ALA A 31 -10.86 62.46 -14.93
N GLU A 32 -11.67 61.72 -15.69
CA GLU A 32 -11.88 62.00 -17.10
C GLU A 32 -13.15 62.84 -17.23
N PRO A 33 -13.08 64.07 -17.78
CA PRO A 33 -14.28 64.86 -18.01
C PRO A 33 -15.13 64.16 -19.08
N LEU A 34 -16.38 63.85 -18.76
CA LEU A 34 -17.34 63.29 -19.71
C LEU A 34 -17.48 64.24 -20.91
N ALA A 35 -17.52 63.70 -22.13
CA ALA A 35 -17.60 64.48 -23.37
C ALA A 35 -18.82 65.44 -23.42
N THR A 36 -19.84 65.19 -22.60
CA THR A 36 -21.04 66.04 -22.44
C THR A 36 -20.83 67.24 -21.51
N ALA A 37 -19.78 67.26 -20.69
CA ALA A 37 -19.51 68.33 -19.72
C ALA A 37 -18.88 69.59 -20.37
N ARG A 38 -18.57 69.57 -21.67
CA ARG A 38 -18.05 70.74 -22.40
C ARG A 38 -19.08 71.85 -22.61
N PHE A 39 -20.37 71.56 -22.38
CA PHE A 39 -21.47 72.46 -22.72
C PHE A 39 -22.28 72.97 -21.52
N LEU A 40 -21.88 72.66 -20.28
CA LEU A 40 -22.53 73.17 -19.06
C LEU A 40 -21.51 73.96 -18.22
N PRO A 41 -21.73 75.27 -17.96
CA PRO A 41 -20.73 76.14 -17.33
C PRO A 41 -20.43 75.84 -15.85
N SER A 42 -21.07 74.84 -15.24
CA SER A 42 -20.88 74.51 -13.81
C SER A 42 -21.44 73.13 -13.44
N ALA A 43 -21.01 72.05 -14.11
CA ALA A 43 -21.26 70.69 -13.63
C ALA A 43 -20.04 70.18 -12.82
N PRO A 44 -20.21 69.73 -11.56
CA PRO A 44 -19.10 69.16 -10.80
C PRO A 44 -18.60 67.88 -11.50
N PRO A 45 -17.27 67.69 -11.62
CA PRO A 45 -16.73 66.56 -12.36
C PRO A 45 -17.06 65.23 -11.66
N GLU A 46 -17.96 64.43 -12.23
CA GLU A 46 -18.18 63.06 -11.76
C GLU A 46 -16.98 62.18 -12.10
N GLN A 47 -16.34 61.65 -11.06
CA GLN A 47 -15.15 60.82 -11.18
C GLN A 47 -15.57 59.37 -11.48
N LEU A 48 -15.38 58.92 -12.72
CA LEU A 48 -15.57 57.51 -13.06
C LEU A 48 -14.45 56.65 -12.48
N ARG A 49 -14.78 55.81 -11.50
CA ARG A 49 -13.85 54.84 -10.90
C ARG A 49 -13.74 53.60 -11.78
N VAL A 50 -13.03 53.70 -12.90
CA VAL A 50 -12.81 52.55 -13.80
C VAL A 50 -11.63 51.70 -13.31
N TRP A 51 -11.89 50.43 -13.00
CA TRP A 51 -10.87 49.46 -12.59
C TRP A 51 -10.19 48.82 -13.81
N GLN A 52 -8.93 49.16 -14.07
CA GLN A 52 -8.15 48.52 -15.13
C GLN A 52 -6.79 48.03 -14.63
N TRP A 53 -6.48 46.77 -14.92
CA TRP A 53 -5.17 46.15 -14.67
C TRP A 53 -4.17 46.59 -15.73
N ARG A 54 -3.61 47.80 -15.57
CA ARG A 54 -2.73 48.42 -16.58
C ARG A 54 -1.31 47.82 -16.64
N ASP A 55 -0.88 47.09 -15.61
CA ASP A 55 0.51 46.65 -15.45
C ASP A 55 0.60 45.15 -15.12
N LYS A 56 0.01 44.31 -15.99
CA LYS A 56 -0.01 42.84 -15.84
C LYS A 56 1.41 42.23 -15.78
N LEU A 57 2.35 42.78 -16.55
CA LEU A 57 3.75 42.32 -16.58
C LEU A 57 4.49 42.55 -15.25
N LEU A 58 4.38 43.75 -14.67
CA LEU A 58 5.01 44.06 -13.38
C LEU A 58 4.41 43.21 -12.25
N LEU A 59 3.09 42.99 -12.27
CA LEU A 59 2.41 42.10 -11.33
C LEU A 59 2.95 40.66 -11.45
N LEU A 60 3.06 40.15 -12.68
CA LEU A 60 3.58 38.81 -12.96
C LEU A 60 5.01 38.64 -12.43
N VAL A 61 5.91 39.60 -12.69
CA VAL A 61 7.30 39.56 -12.20
C VAL A 61 7.36 39.53 -10.68
N ARG A 62 6.51 40.31 -9.99
CA ARG A 62 6.44 40.31 -8.51
C ARG A 62 5.90 38.99 -7.96
N CYS A 63 4.90 38.41 -8.59
CA CYS A 63 4.40 37.08 -8.23
C CYS A 63 5.49 36.02 -8.43
N LEU A 64 6.21 36.05 -9.55
CA LEU A 64 7.34 35.15 -9.80
C LEU A 64 8.43 35.31 -8.75
N LEU A 65 8.82 36.55 -8.41
CA LEU A 65 9.82 36.80 -7.37
C LEU A 65 9.41 36.19 -6.03
N LEU A 66 8.13 36.33 -5.66
CA LEU A 66 7.61 35.76 -4.41
C LEU A 66 7.58 34.23 -4.44
N VAL A 67 7.10 33.63 -5.52
CA VAL A 67 7.12 32.16 -5.70
C VAL A 67 8.55 31.62 -5.63
N THR A 68 9.49 32.28 -6.29
CA THR A 68 10.91 31.88 -6.30
C THR A 68 11.53 32.03 -4.91
N LEU A 69 11.15 33.07 -4.16
CA LEU A 69 11.59 33.29 -2.78
C LEU A 69 11.07 32.19 -1.84
N ILE A 70 9.79 31.83 -1.97
CA ILE A 70 9.19 30.73 -1.21
C ILE A 70 9.89 29.41 -1.55
N ALA A 71 10.14 29.13 -2.83
CA ALA A 71 10.87 27.93 -3.25
C ALA A 71 12.30 27.90 -2.69
N TRP A 72 12.98 29.05 -2.65
CA TRP A 72 14.32 29.18 -2.07
C TRP A 72 14.31 28.94 -0.55
N LEU A 73 13.32 29.50 0.16
CA LEU A 73 13.09 29.24 1.59
C LEU A 73 12.77 27.76 1.84
N ALA A 74 11.90 27.13 1.05
CA ALA A 74 11.64 25.69 1.14
C ALA A 74 12.92 24.87 0.97
N ALA A 75 13.70 25.17 -0.07
CA ALA A 75 14.96 24.48 -0.37
C ALA A 75 16.00 24.58 0.75
N THR A 76 15.98 25.66 1.53
CA THR A 76 16.93 25.90 2.64
C THR A 76 16.40 25.43 3.99
N ILE A 77 15.09 25.47 4.20
CA ILE A 77 14.44 25.15 5.48
C ILE A 77 14.05 23.67 5.57
N PHE A 78 13.65 23.02 4.47
CA PHE A 78 13.35 21.59 4.51
C PHE A 78 14.65 20.82 4.76
N PRO A 79 14.79 20.15 5.92
CA PRO A 79 15.98 19.40 6.22
C PRO A 79 15.95 18.12 5.39
N TRP A 80 16.59 18.14 4.22
CA TRP A 80 16.96 16.91 3.53
C TRP A 80 17.69 16.03 4.54
N ARG A 81 17.12 14.87 4.86
CA ARG A 81 17.61 14.00 5.94
C ARG A 81 19.02 13.54 5.57
N GLY A 82 19.93 13.67 6.54
CA GLY A 82 21.30 13.15 6.42
C GLY A 82 21.35 11.67 6.77
N ASP A 83 22.49 11.21 7.28
CA ASP A 83 22.63 9.84 7.76
C ASP A 83 21.56 9.52 8.80
N THR A 84 20.89 8.40 8.62
CA THR A 84 19.69 8.05 9.39
C THR A 84 19.69 6.58 9.79
N VAL A 85 19.26 6.32 11.03
CA VAL A 85 19.02 4.99 11.57
C VAL A 85 17.52 4.79 11.77
N LEU A 86 16.99 3.70 11.22
CA LEU A 86 15.65 3.20 11.50
C LEU A 86 15.78 2.12 12.57
N VAL A 87 15.15 2.33 13.73
CA VAL A 87 15.26 1.42 14.88
C VAL A 87 13.90 0.82 15.21
N ASP A 88 13.83 -0.50 15.31
CA ASP A 88 12.68 -1.21 15.85
C ASP A 88 12.49 -0.87 17.33
N ALA A 89 11.30 -0.38 17.70
CA ALA A 89 10.95 -0.07 19.09
C ALA A 89 11.06 -1.29 20.02
N GLY A 90 10.90 -2.51 19.48
CA GLY A 90 11.00 -3.76 20.21
C GLY A 90 12.40 -4.39 20.24
N ALA A 91 13.41 -3.81 19.57
CA ALA A 91 14.77 -4.33 19.62
C ALA A 91 15.44 -4.02 20.98
N ASP A 92 16.33 -4.90 21.44
CA ASP A 92 17.14 -4.63 22.62
C ASP A 92 17.95 -3.35 22.41
N LYS A 93 17.77 -2.38 23.31
CA LYS A 93 18.40 -1.05 23.23
C LYS A 93 19.92 -1.13 23.31
N ALA A 94 20.46 -2.04 24.13
CA ALA A 94 21.91 -2.19 24.28
C ALA A 94 22.53 -2.76 23.01
N TRP A 95 21.94 -3.84 22.48
CA TRP A 95 22.33 -4.40 21.20
C TRP A 95 22.18 -3.39 20.06
N ALA A 96 21.06 -2.68 19.98
CA ALA A 96 20.82 -1.70 18.93
C ALA A 96 21.86 -0.58 18.95
N GLU A 97 22.19 -0.02 20.12
CA GLU A 97 23.22 1.01 20.25
C GLU A 97 24.62 0.49 19.87
N GLN A 98 24.92 -0.77 20.20
CA GLN A 98 26.16 -1.42 19.78
C GLN A 98 26.24 -1.54 18.24
N GLN A 99 25.15 -1.93 17.58
CA GLN A 99 25.12 -2.01 16.12
C GLN A 99 25.21 -0.63 15.45
N ILE A 100 24.54 0.38 16.01
CA ILE A 100 24.58 1.77 15.53
C ILE A 100 25.99 2.34 15.62
N SER A 101 26.66 2.15 16.77
CA SER A 101 28.03 2.61 16.97
C SER A 101 29.02 1.86 16.07
N ALA A 102 28.89 0.53 15.94
CA ALA A 102 29.74 -0.28 15.07
C ALA A 102 29.63 0.12 13.58
N ALA A 103 28.45 0.55 13.13
CA ALA A 103 28.24 1.03 11.76
C ALA A 103 28.67 2.51 11.55
N GLY A 104 29.05 3.22 12.63
CA GLY A 104 29.47 4.62 12.59
C GLY A 104 28.31 5.63 12.54
N PHE A 105 27.11 5.25 12.98
CA PHE A 105 25.90 6.08 12.92
C PHE A 105 25.57 6.81 14.24
N THR A 106 26.56 7.04 15.11
CA THR A 106 26.33 7.64 16.44
C THR A 106 25.72 9.04 16.40
N ALA A 107 26.07 9.84 15.39
CA ALA A 107 25.53 11.20 15.18
C ALA A 107 24.32 11.25 14.23
N ALA A 108 23.85 10.09 13.73
CA ALA A 108 22.78 10.02 12.75
C ALA A 108 21.40 10.27 13.38
N ALA A 109 20.46 10.77 12.57
CA ALA A 109 19.09 10.95 13.00
C ALA A 109 18.41 9.58 13.22
N ARG A 110 17.61 9.44 14.28
CA ARG A 110 16.89 8.19 14.59
C ARG A 110 15.43 8.33 14.23
N ILE A 111 14.88 7.29 13.60
CA ILE A 111 13.47 7.21 13.20
C ILE A 111 12.94 5.84 13.62
N ASP A 112 11.69 5.80 14.06
CA ASP A 112 11.02 4.53 14.37
C ASP A 112 10.85 3.68 13.10
N LEU A 113 11.01 2.36 13.24
CA LEU A 113 10.86 1.44 12.12
C LEU A 113 9.39 1.41 11.63
N PRO A 114 9.12 1.78 10.37
CA PRO A 114 7.78 1.73 9.80
C PRO A 114 7.40 0.30 9.39
N PRO A 115 6.09 0.00 9.23
CA PRO A 115 5.65 -1.29 8.71
C PRO A 115 6.20 -1.51 7.29
N ASN A 116 6.66 -2.73 7.00
CA ASN A 116 7.32 -3.09 5.74
C ASN A 116 8.48 -2.12 5.38
N PRO A 117 9.55 -2.08 6.20
CA PRO A 117 10.54 -1.01 6.15
C PRO A 117 11.25 -0.88 4.79
N LEU A 118 11.52 -2.00 4.11
CA LEU A 118 12.16 -1.98 2.79
C LEU A 118 11.25 -1.37 1.71
N ALA A 119 9.93 -1.65 1.75
CA ALA A 119 8.97 -1.11 0.79
C ALA A 119 8.70 0.37 1.07
N TRP A 120 8.51 0.72 2.35
CA TRP A 120 8.34 2.11 2.77
C TRP A 120 9.56 2.96 2.40
N LEU A 121 10.78 2.45 2.65
CA LEU A 121 12.01 3.17 2.34
C LEU A 121 12.08 3.47 0.84
N ARG A 122 11.80 2.47 0.01
CA ARG A 122 11.77 2.62 -1.46
C ARG A 122 10.81 3.72 -1.94
N ALA A 123 9.68 3.91 -1.25
CA ALA A 123 8.70 4.94 -1.60
C ALA A 123 9.13 6.35 -1.13
N ASN A 124 9.95 6.44 -0.09
CA ASN A 124 10.30 7.70 0.58
C ASN A 124 11.78 8.12 0.42
N GLU A 125 12.58 7.43 -0.41
CA GLU A 125 14.03 7.72 -0.58
C GLU A 125 14.34 9.18 -0.93
N ARG A 126 13.38 9.92 -1.53
CA ARG A 126 13.52 11.34 -1.88
C ARG A 126 13.71 12.29 -0.69
N ASP A 127 13.38 11.84 0.52
CA ASP A 127 13.48 12.66 1.73
C ASP A 127 14.94 12.80 2.22
N TRP A 128 15.84 11.97 1.70
CA TRP A 128 17.25 11.93 2.06
C TRP A 128 18.14 12.64 1.05
N ARG A 129 19.29 13.12 1.54
CA ARG A 129 20.34 13.68 0.68
C ARG A 129 20.97 12.56 -0.15
N PRO A 130 21.45 12.83 -1.38
CA PRO A 130 22.07 11.82 -2.24
C PRO A 130 23.26 11.08 -1.61
N THR A 131 23.97 11.72 -0.67
CA THR A 131 25.12 11.15 0.03
C THR A 131 24.77 10.50 1.36
N ALA A 132 23.49 10.47 1.74
CA ALA A 132 23.06 9.93 3.03
C ALA A 132 23.24 8.42 3.05
N ARG A 133 23.80 7.92 4.15
CA ARG A 133 23.86 6.50 4.48
C ARG A 133 22.66 6.14 5.35
N LEU A 134 22.14 4.93 5.17
CA LEU A 134 20.97 4.45 5.89
C LEU A 134 21.30 3.15 6.63
N LEU A 135 20.83 3.05 7.86
CA LEU A 135 20.96 1.85 8.69
C LEU A 135 19.58 1.42 9.19
N ILE A 136 19.22 0.16 9.00
CA ILE A 136 18.02 -0.44 9.61
C ILE A 136 18.49 -1.43 10.67
N VAL A 137 18.00 -1.25 11.90
CA VAL A 137 18.26 -2.13 13.04
C VAL A 137 16.93 -2.69 13.53
N ALA A 138 16.71 -4.00 13.36
CA ALA A 138 15.44 -4.62 13.68
C ALA A 138 15.59 -6.07 14.18
N ARG A 139 14.52 -6.61 14.75
CA ARG A 139 14.41 -8.05 15.05
C ARG A 139 14.10 -8.85 13.79
N ALA A 140 14.47 -10.13 13.78
CA ALA A 140 14.30 -11.06 12.66
C ALA A 140 12.85 -11.19 12.16
N ASP A 141 11.86 -11.09 13.06
CA ASP A 141 10.42 -11.20 12.77
C ASP A 141 9.84 -9.94 12.10
N GLN A 142 10.54 -8.80 12.16
CA GLN A 142 10.03 -7.52 11.66
C GLN A 142 10.34 -7.28 10.18
N ILE A 143 11.27 -8.04 9.58
CA ILE A 143 11.71 -7.83 8.20
C ILE A 143 11.68 -9.14 7.43
N ALA A 144 10.54 -9.39 6.80
CA ALA A 144 10.34 -10.48 5.87
C ALA A 144 11.32 -10.40 4.67
N MET A 145 11.94 -11.53 4.34
CA MET A 145 12.80 -11.68 3.17
C MET A 145 11.98 -11.44 1.90
N PRO A 146 12.29 -10.41 1.11
CA PRO A 146 11.54 -10.14 -0.10
C PRO A 146 11.89 -11.16 -1.19
N ALA A 147 10.88 -11.65 -1.93
CA ALA A 147 11.08 -12.59 -3.04
C ALA A 147 11.99 -12.04 -4.16
N ARG A 148 12.08 -10.70 -4.27
CA ARG A 148 13.07 -10.02 -5.09
C ARG A 148 13.76 -8.95 -4.27
N VAL A 149 15.09 -8.96 -4.27
CA VAL A 149 15.89 -7.97 -3.57
C VAL A 149 15.60 -6.57 -4.12
N PRO A 150 15.09 -5.64 -3.30
CA PRO A 150 14.85 -4.28 -3.75
C PRO A 150 16.17 -3.55 -4.02
N GLN A 151 16.22 -2.82 -5.11
CA GLN A 151 17.30 -1.87 -5.41
C GLN A 151 16.97 -0.51 -4.79
N PHE A 152 17.97 0.06 -4.12
CA PHE A 152 17.92 1.36 -3.46
C PHE A 152 18.86 2.37 -4.15
N SER A 153 18.56 3.65 -3.99
CA SER A 153 19.40 4.75 -4.48
C SER A 153 20.50 5.15 -3.49
N HIS A 154 20.33 4.82 -2.22
CA HIS A 154 21.26 5.11 -1.13
C HIS A 154 21.97 3.84 -0.66
N GLN A 155 23.13 3.98 -0.01
CA GLN A 155 23.77 2.87 0.68
C GLN A 155 22.92 2.50 1.90
N LEU A 156 22.45 1.25 1.94
CA LEU A 156 21.63 0.73 3.03
C LEU A 156 22.34 -0.43 3.73
N GLU A 157 22.48 -0.35 5.04
CA GLU A 157 22.92 -1.46 5.87
C GLU A 157 21.74 -2.00 6.68
N LEU A 158 21.53 -3.32 6.64
CA LEU A 158 20.50 -4.00 7.40
C LEU A 158 21.17 -4.85 8.49
N ARG A 159 20.81 -4.61 9.76
CA ARG A 159 21.23 -5.36 10.93
C ARG A 159 20.01 -6.00 11.56
N THR A 160 19.94 -7.31 11.50
CA THR A 160 18.86 -8.10 12.09
C THR A 160 19.37 -8.87 13.30
N ALA A 161 18.68 -8.72 14.44
CA ALA A 161 18.91 -9.58 15.59
C ALA A 161 18.31 -10.94 15.26
N ASN A 162 19.16 -11.97 15.11
CA ASN A 162 18.68 -13.34 15.05
C ASN A 162 17.92 -13.61 16.34
N ALA A 163 16.60 -13.80 16.24
CA ALA A 163 15.89 -14.49 17.30
C ALA A 163 16.49 -15.90 17.39
N PRO A 164 16.76 -16.44 18.60
CA PRO A 164 17.06 -17.86 18.69
C PRO A 164 15.90 -18.60 18.06
N ALA A 165 16.17 -19.35 16.98
CA ALA A 165 15.26 -20.37 16.51
C ALA A 165 14.94 -21.22 17.75
N ALA A 166 13.67 -21.33 18.10
CA ALA A 166 13.25 -22.22 19.18
C ALA A 166 13.96 -23.58 18.95
N PRO A 167 14.69 -24.11 19.95
CA PRO A 167 15.50 -25.28 19.73
C PRO A 167 14.59 -26.43 19.31
N PHE A 168 14.71 -26.84 18.05
CA PHE A 168 14.37 -28.19 17.64
C PHE A 168 15.26 -29.10 18.50
N THR A 169 14.67 -29.77 19.47
CA THR A 169 15.28 -30.88 20.17
C THR A 169 15.22 -32.10 19.24
N PRO A 170 16.33 -32.54 18.62
CA PRO A 170 16.36 -33.87 18.03
C PRO A 170 16.30 -34.86 19.19
N THR A 171 15.16 -35.53 19.35
CA THR A 171 15.07 -36.67 20.27
C THR A 171 15.86 -37.83 19.65
N THR A 172 17.13 -37.94 20.01
CA THR A 172 17.93 -39.12 19.69
C THR A 172 17.40 -40.29 20.52
N SER A 173 17.04 -41.34 19.80
CA SER A 173 16.60 -42.65 20.25
C SER A 173 17.46 -43.23 21.38
N ALA A 174 16.87 -43.44 22.55
CA ALA A 174 17.22 -44.51 23.50
C ALA A 174 16.00 -44.82 24.39
N ALA A 175 15.43 -46.01 24.25
CA ALA A 175 14.43 -46.60 25.16
C ALA A 175 15.16 -47.50 26.20
N PRO A 176 14.51 -48.01 27.26
CA PRO A 176 13.29 -47.55 27.96
C PRO A 176 13.49 -47.46 29.49
N VAL A 177 12.87 -46.48 30.14
CA VAL A 177 12.46 -46.62 31.56
C VAL A 177 11.07 -46.00 31.69
N MET A 178 10.06 -46.85 31.90
CA MET A 178 8.77 -46.41 32.46
C MET A 178 9.02 -45.84 33.86
N PRO A 179 8.42 -44.68 34.20
CA PRO A 179 7.13 -44.77 34.86
C PRO A 179 6.12 -43.67 34.50
N ALA A 180 4.86 -44.05 34.69
CA ALA A 180 3.65 -43.24 34.90
C ALA A 180 3.24 -42.25 33.80
N VAL A 181 2.20 -42.65 33.07
CA VAL A 181 1.35 -41.79 32.24
C VAL A 181 0.52 -40.86 33.16
N PRO A 182 0.72 -39.53 33.14
CA PRO A 182 -0.37 -38.62 33.45
C PRO A 182 -1.29 -38.52 32.21
N PRO A 183 -2.62 -38.43 32.39
CA PRO A 183 -3.55 -38.43 31.28
C PRO A 183 -3.28 -37.26 30.33
N ALA A 184 -3.17 -37.57 29.05
CA ALA A 184 -3.04 -36.58 27.99
C ALA A 184 -4.23 -35.62 28.06
N ALA A 185 -3.92 -34.32 28.20
CA ALA A 185 -4.89 -33.26 27.97
C ALA A 185 -5.47 -33.42 26.55
N PRO A 186 -6.78 -33.28 26.34
CA PRO A 186 -7.38 -33.43 25.03
C PRO A 186 -6.80 -32.39 24.07
N LEU A 187 -6.28 -32.85 22.93
CA LEU A 187 -5.99 -32.00 21.79
C LEU A 187 -7.29 -31.30 21.39
N THR A 188 -7.37 -29.99 21.62
CA THR A 188 -8.52 -29.20 21.21
C THR A 188 -8.63 -29.25 19.69
N ALA A 189 -9.60 -29.98 19.17
CA ALA A 189 -9.84 -30.08 17.74
C ALA A 189 -10.13 -28.68 17.17
N THR A 190 -9.51 -28.35 16.04
CA THR A 190 -9.80 -27.08 15.34
C THR A 190 -11.07 -27.27 14.52
N THR A 191 -12.10 -26.46 14.79
CA THR A 191 -13.37 -26.52 14.06
C THR A 191 -13.33 -25.59 12.85
N HIS A 192 -13.60 -26.12 11.66
CA HIS A 192 -13.76 -25.36 10.43
C HIS A 192 -15.24 -25.19 10.11
N HIS A 193 -15.70 -23.94 10.04
CA HIS A 193 -17.09 -23.64 9.67
C HIS A 193 -17.21 -23.63 8.14
N ILE A 194 -18.11 -24.46 7.63
CA ILE A 194 -18.39 -24.63 6.21
C ILE A 194 -19.87 -24.35 5.97
N VAL A 195 -20.17 -23.50 5.00
CA VAL A 195 -21.54 -23.32 4.53
C VAL A 195 -21.80 -24.27 3.38
N LEU A 196 -22.89 -25.04 3.45
CA LEU A 196 -23.29 -25.96 2.39
C LEU A 196 -24.61 -25.52 1.77
N ALA A 197 -24.53 -24.90 0.59
CA ALA A 197 -25.67 -24.56 -0.25
C ALA A 197 -25.81 -25.60 -1.37
N ALA A 198 -26.59 -26.66 -1.13
CA ALA A 198 -26.85 -27.73 -2.10
C ALA A 198 -28.32 -28.17 -2.08
N PRO A 199 -28.89 -28.63 -3.21
CA PRO A 199 -30.18 -29.31 -3.24
C PRO A 199 -30.18 -30.51 -2.30
N ALA A 200 -31.32 -30.79 -1.65
CA ALA A 200 -31.46 -31.89 -0.68
C ALA A 200 -30.99 -33.26 -1.21
N ALA A 201 -31.09 -33.51 -2.51
CA ALA A 201 -30.61 -34.73 -3.15
C ALA A 201 -29.07 -34.87 -3.17
N ARG A 202 -28.33 -33.76 -3.11
CA ARG A 202 -26.86 -33.71 -3.19
C ARG A 202 -26.18 -33.38 -1.87
N THR A 203 -26.92 -32.86 -0.90
CA THR A 203 -26.44 -32.62 0.47
C THR A 203 -25.78 -33.85 1.11
N PRO A 204 -26.31 -35.09 1.00
CA PRO A 204 -25.69 -36.26 1.62
C PRO A 204 -24.29 -36.57 1.08
N ALA A 205 -24.04 -36.32 -0.22
CA ALA A 205 -22.74 -36.57 -0.85
C ALA A 205 -21.66 -35.59 -0.37
N TRP A 206 -22.04 -34.34 -0.09
CA TRP A 206 -21.14 -33.36 0.52
C TRP A 206 -20.88 -33.66 2.00
N GLN A 207 -21.92 -34.04 2.74
CA GLN A 207 -21.79 -34.45 4.13
C GLN A 207 -20.87 -35.65 4.30
N SER A 208 -20.99 -36.67 3.44
CA SER A 208 -20.12 -37.84 3.47
C SER A 208 -18.67 -37.50 3.14
N LEU A 209 -18.43 -36.57 2.21
CA LEU A 209 -17.08 -36.08 1.89
C LEU A 209 -16.41 -35.43 3.11
N PHE A 210 -17.08 -34.49 3.77
CA PHE A 210 -16.51 -33.81 4.94
C PHE A 210 -16.36 -34.76 6.13
N ALA A 211 -17.28 -35.71 6.31
CA ALA A 211 -17.11 -36.77 7.30
C ALA A 211 -15.87 -37.64 7.00
N ALA A 212 -15.59 -37.95 5.73
CA ALA A 212 -14.37 -38.66 5.35
C ALA A 212 -13.11 -37.84 5.64
N PHE A 213 -13.16 -36.51 5.46
CA PHE A 213 -12.04 -35.62 5.81
C PHE A 213 -11.80 -35.55 7.31
N ASP A 214 -12.85 -35.54 8.14
CA ASP A 214 -12.73 -35.57 9.60
C ASP A 214 -12.04 -36.84 10.08
N VAL A 215 -12.37 -37.98 9.47
CA VAL A 215 -11.74 -39.27 9.74
C VAL A 215 -10.27 -39.27 9.28
N ALA A 216 -9.99 -38.77 8.07
CA ALA A 216 -8.63 -38.68 7.54
C ALA A 216 -7.73 -37.73 8.37
N GLY A 217 -8.30 -36.64 8.88
CA GLY A 217 -7.65 -35.68 9.77
C GLY A 217 -7.43 -36.16 11.21
N LYS A 218 -7.72 -37.44 11.51
CA LYS A 218 -7.55 -38.07 12.84
C LYS A 218 -8.23 -37.28 13.97
N ALA A 219 -9.38 -36.67 13.70
CA ALA A 219 -10.13 -35.80 14.62
C ALA A 219 -9.38 -34.54 15.12
N ALA A 220 -8.22 -34.18 14.54
CA ALA A 220 -7.55 -32.91 14.82
C ALA A 220 -8.29 -31.72 14.19
N ILE A 221 -9.02 -31.97 13.11
CA ILE A 221 -9.84 -31.03 12.36
C ILE A 221 -11.27 -31.57 12.35
N ARG A 222 -12.25 -30.73 12.64
CA ARG A 222 -13.68 -31.06 12.51
C ARG A 222 -14.38 -30.06 11.61
N HIS A 223 -15.11 -30.53 10.62
CA HIS A 223 -15.89 -29.67 9.74
C HIS A 223 -17.32 -29.53 10.26
N GLN A 224 -17.73 -28.30 10.59
CA GLN A 224 -19.10 -27.99 10.99
C GLN A 224 -19.86 -27.38 9.80
N LEU A 225 -20.95 -28.03 9.40
CA LEU A 225 -21.77 -27.60 8.28
C LEU A 225 -22.90 -26.68 8.74
N ALA A 226 -23.03 -25.53 8.11
CA ALA A 226 -24.08 -24.53 8.32
C ALA A 226 -24.80 -24.21 6.99
N THR A 227 -25.98 -23.59 7.08
CA THR A 227 -26.75 -23.15 5.91
C THR A 227 -26.50 -21.70 5.53
N GLU A 228 -25.94 -20.89 6.43
CA GLU A 228 -25.63 -19.47 6.23
C GLU A 228 -24.22 -19.15 6.73
N PRO A 229 -23.50 -18.21 6.08
CA PRO A 229 -22.16 -17.80 6.51
C PRO A 229 -22.19 -16.94 7.76
N ASP A 230 -21.20 -17.17 8.61
CA ASP A 230 -20.86 -16.38 9.80
C ASP A 230 -19.43 -15.80 9.69
N ALA A 231 -18.99 -15.05 10.71
CA ALA A 231 -17.65 -14.48 10.73
C ALA A 231 -16.52 -15.52 10.79
N GLY A 232 -16.82 -16.78 11.14
CA GLY A 232 -15.88 -17.89 11.22
C GLY A 232 -15.84 -18.75 9.96
N THR A 233 -16.66 -18.46 8.95
CA THR A 233 -16.81 -19.29 7.76
C THR A 233 -15.54 -19.28 6.92
N THR A 234 -14.93 -20.45 6.78
CA THR A 234 -13.66 -20.63 6.04
C THR A 234 -13.87 -21.11 4.61
N LEU A 235 -14.99 -21.79 4.35
CA LEU A 235 -15.34 -22.35 3.05
C LEU A 235 -16.85 -22.27 2.81
N ILE A 236 -17.25 -21.84 1.62
CA ILE A 236 -18.63 -21.95 1.13
C ILE A 236 -18.66 -22.99 -0.01
N VAL A 237 -19.49 -24.02 0.13
CA VAL A 237 -19.81 -24.98 -0.93
C VAL A 237 -21.09 -24.53 -1.62
N TRP A 238 -20.99 -24.22 -2.90
CA TRP A 238 -22.08 -23.77 -3.75
C TRP A 238 -22.39 -24.80 -4.83
N ASP A 239 -23.54 -25.45 -4.68
CA ASP A 239 -24.03 -26.51 -5.55
C ASP A 239 -25.50 -26.28 -5.94
N THR A 240 -25.92 -25.03 -6.00
CA THR A 240 -27.24 -24.62 -6.45
C THR A 240 -27.16 -24.22 -7.93
N PRO A 241 -27.61 -25.08 -8.86
CA PRO A 241 -27.51 -24.78 -10.29
C PRO A 241 -28.39 -23.58 -10.66
N ALA A 242 -27.89 -22.74 -11.56
CA ALA A 242 -28.60 -21.59 -12.11
C ALA A 242 -29.06 -20.52 -11.10
N THR A 243 -28.54 -20.55 -9.87
CA THR A 243 -28.85 -19.58 -8.81
C THR A 243 -27.58 -18.79 -8.48
N ALA A 244 -27.67 -17.46 -8.53
CA ALA A 244 -26.59 -16.59 -8.09
C ALA A 244 -26.45 -16.62 -6.56
N PRO A 245 -25.23 -16.56 -6.01
CA PRO A 245 -25.03 -16.44 -4.57
C PRO A 245 -25.62 -15.12 -4.04
N PRO A 246 -26.08 -15.09 -2.77
CA PRO A 246 -26.46 -13.84 -2.13
C PRO A 246 -25.28 -12.86 -2.09
N ALA A 247 -25.53 -11.59 -2.39
CA ALA A 247 -24.48 -10.58 -2.52
C ALA A 247 -23.70 -10.30 -1.21
N ASN A 248 -24.28 -10.67 -0.06
CA ASN A 248 -23.67 -10.51 1.26
C ASN A 248 -22.86 -11.74 1.72
N TRP A 249 -22.73 -12.78 0.89
CA TRP A 249 -21.95 -13.96 1.23
C TRP A 249 -20.49 -13.78 0.83
N TYR A 250 -19.60 -14.00 1.79
CA TYR A 250 -18.15 -13.88 1.63
C TYR A 250 -17.46 -15.00 2.41
N ALA A 251 -16.43 -15.60 1.82
CA ALA A 251 -15.53 -16.53 2.48
C ALA A 251 -14.19 -16.55 1.75
N PRO A 252 -13.07 -16.87 2.41
CA PRO A 252 -11.77 -16.97 1.76
C PRO A 252 -11.78 -17.93 0.56
N HIS A 253 -12.55 -19.02 0.68
CA HIS A 253 -12.64 -20.07 -0.32
C HIS A 253 -14.09 -20.43 -0.65
N TRP A 254 -14.32 -20.71 -1.93
CA TRP A 254 -15.57 -21.19 -2.46
C TRP A 254 -15.36 -22.44 -3.29
N TRP A 255 -16.14 -23.49 -3.06
CA TRP A 255 -16.18 -24.68 -3.90
C TRP A 255 -17.46 -24.70 -4.70
N ILE A 256 -17.32 -24.54 -6.01
CA ILE A 256 -18.43 -24.46 -6.96
C ILE A 256 -18.56 -25.81 -7.66
N ALA A 257 -19.69 -26.48 -7.46
CA ALA A 257 -19.97 -27.72 -8.17
C ALA A 257 -20.06 -27.47 -9.68
N PRO A 258 -19.69 -28.43 -10.55
CA PRO A 258 -19.76 -28.28 -12.01
C PRO A 258 -21.13 -27.85 -12.51
N SER A 259 -22.20 -28.38 -11.91
CA SER A 259 -23.58 -28.01 -12.23
C SER A 259 -23.93 -26.55 -11.92
N ALA A 260 -23.25 -25.94 -10.94
CA ALA A 260 -23.40 -24.53 -10.60
C ALA A 260 -22.40 -23.64 -11.38
N ALA A 261 -21.27 -24.20 -11.81
CA ALA A 261 -20.27 -23.53 -12.64
C ALA A 261 -20.62 -23.54 -14.14
N ALA A 262 -21.57 -24.37 -14.57
CA ALA A 262 -21.94 -24.52 -15.98
C ALA A 262 -22.51 -23.21 -16.54
N THR A 263 -21.86 -22.68 -17.57
CA THR A 263 -22.50 -21.81 -18.55
C THR A 263 -23.62 -22.61 -19.21
N ALA A 264 -24.85 -22.07 -19.24
CA ALA A 264 -25.88 -22.62 -20.11
C ALA A 264 -25.29 -22.68 -21.52
N GLY A 265 -25.18 -23.88 -22.09
CA GLY A 265 -24.68 -24.09 -23.44
C GLY A 265 -25.47 -23.21 -24.40
N ALA A 266 -24.77 -22.64 -25.39
CA ALA A 266 -25.36 -21.87 -26.47
C ALA A 266 -26.53 -22.66 -27.09
N ASN A 267 -27.76 -22.23 -26.84
CA ASN A 267 -28.84 -22.53 -27.77
C ASN A 267 -28.48 -21.90 -29.12
N ALA A 268 -28.84 -22.55 -30.22
CA ALA A 268 -28.56 -22.18 -31.61
C ALA A 268 -29.13 -20.82 -32.08
N THR A 269 -29.48 -19.94 -31.15
CA THR A 269 -29.90 -18.56 -31.34
C THR A 269 -29.03 -17.70 -30.43
N GLY A 270 -28.07 -17.00 -31.01
CA GLY A 270 -26.95 -16.34 -30.34
C GLY A 270 -27.32 -15.21 -29.37
N THR A 271 -27.92 -15.53 -28.24
CA THR A 271 -27.97 -14.69 -27.04
C THR A 271 -27.13 -15.35 -25.95
N ALA A 272 -25.98 -14.73 -25.65
CA ALA A 272 -25.06 -15.16 -24.60
C ALA A 272 -25.77 -15.08 -23.23
N ALA A 273 -26.29 -16.20 -22.74
CA ALA A 273 -26.76 -16.31 -21.37
C ALA A 273 -25.54 -16.41 -20.44
N ALA A 274 -25.35 -15.39 -19.61
CA ALA A 274 -24.31 -15.38 -18.58
C ALA A 274 -24.48 -16.60 -17.66
N SER A 275 -23.37 -17.29 -17.34
CA SER A 275 -23.28 -18.24 -16.23
C SER A 275 -23.88 -17.59 -14.98
N ALA A 276 -25.01 -18.11 -14.52
CA ALA A 276 -25.75 -17.51 -13.42
C ALA A 276 -24.97 -17.68 -12.11
N GLY A 277 -24.12 -16.69 -11.79
CA GLY A 277 -23.48 -16.53 -10.49
C GLY A 277 -21.98 -16.17 -10.53
N PHE A 278 -21.20 -16.74 -11.47
CA PHE A 278 -19.73 -16.65 -11.44
C PHE A 278 -19.10 -16.52 -12.85
N PRO A 279 -19.20 -15.35 -13.51
CA PRO A 279 -18.60 -15.14 -14.84
C PRO A 279 -17.07 -15.34 -14.87
N GLU A 280 -16.39 -15.14 -13.74
CA GLU A 280 -14.93 -15.26 -13.61
C GLU A 280 -14.44 -16.68 -13.88
N LEU A 281 -15.29 -17.70 -13.66
CA LEU A 281 -14.94 -19.08 -13.92
C LEU A 281 -14.71 -19.39 -15.41
N ALA A 282 -15.26 -18.58 -16.32
CA ALA A 282 -15.03 -18.73 -17.76
C ALA A 282 -13.54 -18.59 -18.12
N SER A 283 -12.81 -17.74 -17.39
CA SER A 283 -11.37 -17.48 -17.56
C SER A 283 -10.51 -18.13 -16.47
N ALA A 284 -11.04 -19.12 -15.74
CA ALA A 284 -10.34 -19.76 -14.64
C ALA A 284 -9.05 -20.48 -15.06
N THR A 285 -8.00 -20.32 -14.26
CA THR A 285 -6.74 -21.03 -14.40
C THR A 285 -6.94 -22.51 -14.08
N ARG A 286 -6.39 -23.40 -14.92
CA ARG A 286 -6.43 -24.86 -14.71
C ARG A 286 -5.16 -25.32 -14.01
N LEU A 287 -5.33 -26.22 -13.05
CA LEU A 287 -4.28 -26.85 -12.27
C LEU A 287 -4.59 -28.35 -12.14
N THR A 288 -3.57 -29.19 -12.17
CA THR A 288 -3.73 -30.64 -11.92
C THR A 288 -2.91 -31.01 -10.70
N ILE A 289 -3.59 -31.50 -9.64
CA ILE A 289 -2.96 -31.98 -8.40
C ILE A 289 -3.52 -33.37 -8.10
N ASN A 290 -2.65 -34.34 -7.81
CA ASN A 290 -3.05 -35.71 -7.47
C ASN A 290 -4.03 -36.35 -8.48
N GLY A 291 -3.84 -36.05 -9.78
CA GLY A 291 -4.72 -36.54 -10.86
C GLY A 291 -6.06 -35.80 -11.00
N ILE A 292 -6.35 -34.82 -10.13
CA ILE A 292 -7.59 -34.04 -10.16
C ILE A 292 -7.35 -32.73 -10.91
N ALA A 293 -8.17 -32.50 -11.94
CA ALA A 293 -8.23 -31.21 -12.64
C ALA A 293 -9.06 -30.21 -11.81
N LEU A 294 -8.39 -29.20 -11.29
CA LEU A 294 -8.96 -28.07 -10.56
C LEU A 294 -8.93 -26.83 -11.44
N ARG A 295 -9.97 -26.02 -11.36
CA ARG A 295 -10.05 -24.69 -11.95
C ARG A 295 -10.24 -23.67 -10.85
N TYR A 296 -9.51 -22.55 -10.91
CA TYR A 296 -9.68 -21.48 -9.95
C TYR A 296 -9.71 -20.09 -10.58
N ALA A 297 -10.46 -19.20 -9.94
CA ALA A 297 -10.53 -17.78 -10.26
C ALA A 297 -10.70 -16.97 -8.97
N ASP A 298 -10.14 -15.77 -8.92
CA ASP A 298 -10.36 -14.85 -7.80
C ASP A 298 -11.58 -13.97 -8.13
N SER A 299 -12.49 -13.81 -7.17
CA SER A 299 -13.69 -12.96 -7.27
C SER A 299 -13.79 -12.04 -6.06
N PRO A 300 -14.64 -10.99 -6.10
CA PRO A 300 -14.91 -10.17 -4.93
C PRO A 300 -15.45 -10.94 -3.71
N HIS A 301 -16.06 -12.11 -3.93
CA HIS A 301 -16.61 -12.96 -2.87
C HIS A 301 -15.57 -13.89 -2.21
N GLY A 302 -14.41 -14.05 -2.84
CA GLY A 302 -13.37 -15.00 -2.46
C GLY A 302 -12.78 -15.76 -3.64
N ARG A 303 -11.87 -16.70 -3.33
CA ARG A 303 -11.28 -17.58 -4.36
C ARG A 303 -12.23 -18.73 -4.68
N LEU A 304 -12.66 -18.77 -5.94
CA LEU A 304 -13.54 -19.79 -6.48
C LEU A 304 -12.71 -20.99 -6.95
N TRP A 305 -13.13 -22.19 -6.57
CA TRP A 305 -12.57 -23.47 -7.01
C TRP A 305 -13.66 -24.33 -7.62
N THR A 306 -13.41 -24.98 -8.75
CA THR A 306 -14.34 -25.93 -9.36
C THR A 306 -13.59 -27.12 -9.96
N SER A 307 -14.22 -28.29 -9.92
CA SER A 307 -13.68 -29.54 -10.47
C SER A 307 -14.83 -30.48 -10.81
N ASP A 308 -14.68 -31.24 -11.90
CA ASP A 308 -15.61 -32.32 -12.27
C ASP A 308 -15.67 -33.44 -11.22
N ALA A 309 -14.69 -33.49 -10.33
CA ALA A 309 -14.65 -34.40 -9.18
C ALA A 309 -15.56 -33.98 -8.01
N PHE A 310 -16.26 -32.83 -8.10
CA PHE A 310 -17.15 -32.35 -7.03
C PHE A 310 -18.62 -32.75 -7.25
N PRO A 311 -19.28 -33.42 -6.28
CA PRO A 311 -18.74 -33.99 -5.04
C PRO A 311 -18.04 -35.31 -5.34
N ALA A 312 -17.17 -35.80 -4.44
CA ALA A 312 -16.53 -37.09 -4.64
C ALA A 312 -17.60 -38.20 -4.72
N ARG A 313 -17.44 -39.12 -5.68
CA ARG A 313 -18.35 -40.26 -5.88
C ARG A 313 -17.83 -41.55 -5.24
N ASP A 314 -16.53 -41.59 -4.95
CA ASP A 314 -15.80 -42.73 -4.43
C ASP A 314 -14.71 -42.28 -3.45
N ALA A 315 -14.19 -43.24 -2.68
CA ALA A 315 -13.24 -42.98 -1.60
C ALA A 315 -11.87 -42.51 -2.11
N ASP A 316 -11.42 -42.99 -3.27
CA ASP A 316 -10.12 -42.62 -3.84
C ASP A 316 -10.13 -41.17 -4.32
N THR A 317 -11.21 -40.76 -4.99
CA THR A 317 -11.46 -39.36 -5.38
C THR A 317 -11.56 -38.45 -4.15
N ALA A 318 -12.26 -38.88 -3.10
CA ALA A 318 -12.35 -38.12 -1.85
C ALA A 318 -10.96 -37.93 -1.22
N ARG A 319 -10.15 -38.98 -1.16
CA ARG A 319 -8.78 -38.91 -0.64
C ARG A 319 -7.90 -37.98 -1.48
N ALA A 320 -7.93 -38.11 -2.80
CA ALA A 320 -7.15 -37.26 -3.70
C ALA A 320 -7.56 -35.78 -3.57
N LEU A 321 -8.86 -35.50 -3.39
CA LEU A 321 -9.36 -34.15 -3.09
C LEU A 321 -8.87 -33.62 -1.73
N TYR A 322 -8.90 -34.46 -0.69
CA TYR A 322 -8.38 -34.10 0.62
C TYR A 322 -6.90 -33.72 0.56
N GLU A 323 -6.07 -34.58 -0.05
CA GLU A 323 -4.64 -34.35 -0.17
C GLU A 323 -4.34 -33.11 -1.03
N ALA A 324 -5.07 -32.92 -2.14
CA ALA A 324 -4.96 -31.72 -2.96
C ALA A 324 -5.33 -30.46 -2.17
N TRP A 325 -6.36 -30.53 -1.34
CA TRP A 325 -6.77 -29.42 -0.49
C TRP A 325 -5.74 -29.12 0.60
N GLN A 326 -5.17 -30.13 1.26
CA GLN A 326 -4.12 -29.95 2.27
C GLN A 326 -2.88 -29.25 1.69
N LEU A 327 -2.51 -29.56 0.45
CA LEU A 327 -1.41 -28.89 -0.25
C LEU A 327 -1.72 -27.42 -0.56
N LEU A 328 -2.99 -27.11 -0.85
CA LEU A 328 -3.45 -25.75 -1.13
C LEU A 328 -3.69 -24.92 0.15
N SER A 329 -4.05 -25.57 1.25
CA SER A 329 -4.32 -24.95 2.54
C SER A 329 -3.08 -24.69 3.39
N ALA A 330 -1.89 -25.10 2.91
CA ALA A 330 -0.64 -24.80 3.60
C ALA A 330 -0.56 -23.28 3.83
N ALA A 331 -0.45 -22.89 5.10
CA ALA A 331 -0.29 -21.50 5.50
C ALA A 331 0.83 -20.86 4.66
N PRO A 332 0.73 -19.58 4.28
CA PRO A 332 1.83 -18.88 3.63
C PRO A 332 3.10 -19.20 4.41
N ALA A 333 4.11 -19.75 3.73
CA ALA A 333 5.36 -20.14 4.38
C ALA A 333 5.80 -19.00 5.32
N PRO A 334 6.15 -19.29 6.59
CA PRO A 334 6.50 -18.25 7.54
C PRO A 334 7.54 -17.36 6.89
N ALA A 335 7.30 -16.04 6.90
CA ALA A 335 8.17 -15.10 6.24
C ALA A 335 9.59 -15.25 6.80
N TYR A 336 10.49 -15.80 5.99
CA TYR A 336 11.88 -15.99 6.39
C TYR A 336 12.47 -14.64 6.78
N ALA A 337 13.15 -14.56 7.92
CA ALA A 337 13.81 -13.35 8.35
C ALA A 337 14.89 -12.95 7.35
N THR A 338 14.97 -11.65 7.00
CA THR A 338 16.05 -11.16 6.14
C THR A 338 17.37 -11.19 6.92
N PRO A 339 18.44 -11.83 6.40
CA PRO A 339 19.74 -11.82 7.07
C PRO A 339 20.32 -10.41 7.09
N SER A 340 21.28 -10.19 8.01
CA SER A 340 22.05 -8.95 8.00
C SER A 340 22.85 -8.84 6.70
N GLN A 341 22.67 -7.75 5.97
CA GLN A 341 23.30 -7.56 4.67
C GLN A 341 23.45 -6.08 4.33
N THR A 342 24.37 -5.79 3.42
CA THR A 342 24.62 -4.44 2.92
C THR A 342 24.15 -4.34 1.47
N PHE A 343 23.49 -3.24 1.14
CA PHE A 343 23.02 -2.94 -0.21
C PHE A 343 23.84 -1.77 -0.75
N SER A 344 24.54 -2.03 -1.85
CA SER A 344 25.17 -0.96 -2.64
C SER A 344 24.10 -0.17 -3.39
N PRO A 345 24.29 1.14 -3.60
CA PRO A 345 23.40 1.94 -4.42
C PRO A 345 23.41 1.40 -5.86
N ALA A 346 22.28 0.86 -6.30
CA ALA A 346 22.17 0.16 -7.58
C ALA A 346 21.13 0.78 -8.51
N ARG A 347 20.14 1.49 -7.95
CA ARG A 347 19.24 2.31 -8.73
C ARG A 347 19.94 3.64 -8.99
N SER A 348 20.20 3.97 -10.25
CA SER A 348 20.44 5.36 -10.63
C SER A 348 19.22 6.14 -10.13
N ALA A 349 19.39 6.91 -9.05
CA ALA A 349 18.43 7.94 -8.72
C ALA A 349 18.16 8.69 -10.02
N LEU A 350 16.88 8.95 -10.34
CA LEU A 350 16.50 9.95 -11.35
C LEU A 350 17.56 11.05 -11.30
N PRO A 351 18.19 11.41 -12.45
CA PRO A 351 19.49 12.07 -12.49
C PRO A 351 19.57 13.04 -11.33
N ALA A 352 20.38 12.67 -10.34
CA ALA A 352 20.57 13.51 -9.17
C ALA A 352 20.87 14.89 -9.74
N ILE A 353 20.14 15.91 -9.29
CA ILE A 353 20.52 17.28 -9.62
C ILE A 353 21.89 17.43 -8.97
N THR A 354 22.95 17.13 -9.70
CA THR A 354 24.32 16.96 -9.18
C THR A 354 24.92 18.30 -8.78
N HIS A 355 24.20 19.39 -9.09
CA HIS A 355 24.38 20.74 -8.58
C HIS A 355 23.26 21.15 -7.59
N ALA A 356 22.71 20.21 -6.81
CA ALA A 356 21.62 20.41 -5.84
C ALA A 356 22.05 21.17 -4.57
N LYS A 357 22.38 22.44 -4.76
CA LYS A 357 21.82 23.46 -3.88
C LYS A 357 20.79 24.20 -4.74
N PRO A 358 19.52 23.76 -4.79
CA PRO A 358 18.48 24.57 -5.44
C PRO A 358 18.52 26.02 -4.93
N ALA A 359 18.93 26.23 -3.67
CA ALA A 359 19.24 27.53 -3.10
C ALA A 359 20.20 28.41 -3.92
N TYR A 360 21.25 27.87 -4.56
CA TYR A 360 22.20 28.68 -5.32
C TYR A 360 21.59 29.19 -6.64
N TRP A 361 21.02 28.31 -7.45
CA TRP A 361 20.39 28.73 -8.70
C TRP A 361 19.10 29.53 -8.46
N LEU A 362 18.30 29.17 -7.45
CA LEU A 362 17.14 29.98 -7.04
C LEU A 362 17.58 31.37 -6.52
N ALA A 363 18.74 31.50 -5.88
CA ALA A 363 19.29 32.82 -5.52
C ALA A 363 19.69 33.64 -6.75
N LEU A 364 20.28 33.02 -7.77
CA LEU A 364 20.58 33.68 -9.04
C LEU A 364 19.28 34.09 -9.78
N THR A 365 18.26 33.22 -9.78
CA THR A 365 16.95 33.53 -10.34
C THR A 365 16.27 34.67 -9.60
N LEU A 366 16.36 34.70 -8.26
CA LEU A 366 15.88 35.82 -7.44
C LEU A 366 16.59 37.12 -7.78
N LEU A 367 17.92 37.09 -7.93
CA LEU A 367 18.72 38.24 -8.35
C LEU A 367 18.28 38.76 -9.72
N ALA A 368 18.13 37.87 -10.70
CA ALA A 368 17.69 38.22 -12.06
C ALA A 368 16.27 38.84 -12.05
N LEU A 369 15.33 38.23 -11.33
CA LEU A 369 13.97 38.76 -11.19
C LEU A 369 13.94 40.11 -10.48
N PHE A 370 14.82 40.34 -9.50
CA PHE A 370 14.94 41.63 -8.82
C PHE A 370 15.48 42.72 -9.75
N ILE A 371 16.49 42.42 -10.56
CA ILE A 371 17.02 43.33 -11.59
C ILE A 371 15.92 43.66 -12.62
N LEU A 372 15.14 42.66 -13.05
CA LEU A 372 14.02 42.85 -13.98
C LEU A 372 12.91 43.73 -13.37
N GLU A 373 12.59 43.55 -12.09
CA GLU A 373 11.63 44.42 -11.39
C GLU A 373 12.13 45.87 -11.34
N ARG A 374 13.41 46.07 -11.02
CA ARG A 374 14.04 47.39 -10.93
C ARG A 374 14.05 48.11 -12.28
N THR A 375 14.36 47.41 -13.36
CA THR A 375 14.39 47.97 -14.71
C THR A 375 12.98 48.32 -15.21
N LEU A 376 11.99 47.44 -15.02
CA LEU A 376 10.59 47.72 -15.37
C LEU A 376 9.99 48.87 -14.56
N THR A 377 10.36 49.00 -13.27
CA THR A 377 9.91 50.13 -12.45
C THR A 377 10.58 51.44 -12.85
N HIS A 378 11.85 51.41 -13.27
CA HIS A 378 12.59 52.59 -13.75
C HIS A 378 12.10 53.05 -15.12
N ALA A 379 11.93 52.13 -16.08
CA ALA A 379 11.41 52.40 -17.42
C ALA A 379 9.99 52.98 -17.44
N ARG A 380 9.27 52.86 -16.32
CA ARG A 380 7.93 53.44 -16.12
C ARG A 380 7.94 54.83 -15.47
N ARG A 381 9.02 55.18 -14.77
CA ARG A 381 9.16 56.48 -14.10
C ARG A 381 9.65 57.56 -15.07
N ASN A 382 10.47 57.15 -16.03
CA ASN A 382 10.78 57.90 -17.25
C ASN A 382 9.61 57.75 -18.22
#